data_AF-A0AAW4YCX4-F1
#
_entry.id   AF-A0AAW4YCX4-F1
#
_cell.length_a   1.000
_cell.length_b   1.000
_cell.length_c   1.000
_cell.angle_alpha   90.00
_cell.angle_beta   90.00
_cell.angle_gamma   90.00
#
_symmetry.space_group_name_H-M   'P 1'
#
loop_
_entity.id
_entity.type
_entity.pdbx_description
1 polymer ?
#
loop_
_entity_poly.entity_id
_entity_poly.type
_entity_poly.pdbx_seq_one_letter_code
_entity_poly.pdbx_strand_id
1 'polypeptide(L)'
;TESNVSFNSFYNSYKCYLLEYKDKNVMFPKKPIPENTVPISMIPWIDFSSFNLNIGNNSRFLLPIITIGKFYSKNNKIYLPVSLQVH
;
A
#
# COMPACT_ATOMS: atom_id res chain seq x y z
N THR A 1 -5.90 -1.37 -8.52
CA THR A 1 -6.95 -2.40 -8.68
C THR A 1 -8.16 -1.95 -7.90
N GLU A 2 -9.36 -2.37 -8.28
CA GLU A 2 -10.60 -2.02 -7.57
C GLU A 2 -10.89 -3.03 -6.45
N SER A 3 -11.52 -2.58 -5.36
CA SER A 3 -11.95 -3.46 -4.27
C SER A 3 -13.05 -4.41 -4.72
N ASN A 4 -13.06 -5.63 -4.21
CA ASN A 4 -14.14 -6.59 -4.42
C ASN A 4 -14.35 -7.41 -3.14
N VAL A 5 -15.61 -7.76 -2.84
CA VAL A 5 -15.95 -8.61 -1.70
C VAL A 5 -15.41 -10.04 -1.86
N SER A 6 -15.29 -10.53 -3.09
CA SER A 6 -14.67 -11.81 -3.41
C SER A 6 -13.16 -11.63 -3.55
N PHE A 7 -12.40 -12.32 -2.70
CA PHE A 7 -10.94 -12.35 -2.77
C PHE A 7 -10.45 -12.82 -4.14
N ASN A 8 -11.05 -13.87 -4.71
CA ASN A 8 -10.62 -14.39 -6.02
C ASN A 8 -10.84 -13.37 -7.13
N SER A 9 -11.98 -12.66 -7.11
CA SER A 9 -12.27 -11.61 -8.09
C SER A 9 -11.30 -10.44 -7.94
N PHE A 10 -11.02 -10.01 -6.70
CA PHE A 10 -10.01 -8.98 -6.41
C PHE A 10 -8.62 -9.39 -6.88
N TYR A 11 -8.18 -10.61 -6.53
CA TYR A 11 -6.84 -11.11 -6.82
C TYR A 11 -6.60 -11.30 -8.32
N ASN A 12 -7.59 -11.79 -9.05
CA ASN A 12 -7.49 -11.92 -10.51
C ASN A 12 -7.41 -10.54 -11.18
N SER A 13 -8.24 -9.57 -10.76
CA SER A 13 -8.16 -8.19 -11.24
C SER A 13 -6.79 -7.56 -10.94
N TYR A 14 -6.28 -7.76 -9.73
CA TYR A 14 -4.95 -7.30 -9.32
C TYR A 14 -3.83 -7.85 -10.22
N LYS A 15 -3.84 -9.15 -10.54
CA LYS A 15 -2.87 -9.76 -11.46
C LYS A 15 -2.94 -9.17 -12.87
N CYS A 16 -4.14 -8.94 -13.40
CA CYS A 16 -4.29 -8.29 -14.70
C CYS A 16 -3.69 -6.88 -14.69
N TYR A 17 -3.94 -6.10 -13.63
CA TYR A 17 -3.39 -4.76 -13.47
C TYR A 17 -1.87 -4.78 -13.35
N LEU A 18 -1.29 -5.75 -12.63
CA LEU A 18 0.16 -5.92 -12.58
C LEU A 18 0.75 -6.12 -13.97
N LEU A 19 0.15 -6.99 -14.80
CA LEU A 19 0.64 -7.25 -16.15
C LEU A 19 0.48 -6.03 -17.08
N GLU A 20 -0.61 -5.28 -16.95
CA GLU A 20 -0.88 -4.08 -17.74
C GLU A 20 0.10 -2.93 -17.42
N TYR A 21 0.45 -2.77 -16.15
CA TYR A 21 1.17 -1.58 -15.66
C TYR A 21 2.63 -1.83 -15.23
N LYS A 22 3.13 -3.07 -15.15
CA LYS A 22 4.49 -3.38 -14.64
C LYS A 22 5.63 -2.61 -15.31
N ASP A 23 5.52 -2.35 -16.62
CA ASP A 23 6.59 -1.73 -17.42
C ASP A 23 6.34 -0.24 -17.67
N LYS A 24 5.35 0.36 -16.98
CA LYS A 24 5.03 1.78 -17.10
C LYS A 24 5.89 2.57 -16.11
N ASN A 25 6.94 3.22 -16.62
CA ASN A 25 7.86 4.06 -15.84
C ASN A 25 7.26 5.43 -15.48
N VAL A 26 6.05 5.44 -14.91
CA VAL A 26 5.36 6.65 -14.45
C VAL A 26 4.79 6.41 -13.05
N MET A 27 4.76 7.46 -12.23
CA MET A 27 4.31 7.37 -10.83
C MET A 27 2.86 6.88 -10.69
N PHE A 28 1.98 7.29 -11.60
CA PHE A 28 0.56 6.93 -11.61
C PHE A 28 0.17 6.41 -13.00
N PRO A 29 0.31 5.10 -13.25
CA PRO A 29 0.10 4.53 -14.59
C PRO A 29 -1.38 4.41 -14.98
N LYS A 30 -2.28 4.26 -14.00
CA LYS A 30 -3.74 4.32 -14.20
C LYS A 30 -4.23 5.73 -13.92
N LYS A 31 -4.91 6.34 -14.89
CA LYS A 31 -5.54 7.66 -14.77
C LYS A 31 -6.99 7.63 -15.28
N PRO A 32 -7.91 8.44 -14.71
CA PRO A 32 -7.72 9.27 -13.51
C PRO A 32 -7.54 8.43 -12.23
N ILE A 33 -6.97 9.03 -11.18
CA ILE A 33 -6.87 8.39 -9.86
C ILE A 33 -8.24 8.56 -9.17
N PRO A 34 -8.92 7.48 -8.76
CA PRO A 34 -10.18 7.59 -8.02
C PRO A 34 -10.01 8.34 -6.70
N GLU A 35 -10.98 9.18 -6.33
CA GLU A 35 -10.94 9.99 -5.09
C GLU A 35 -10.89 9.12 -3.82
N ASN A 36 -11.45 7.92 -3.88
CA ASN A 36 -11.51 6.94 -2.78
C ASN A 36 -10.32 5.95 -2.79
N THR A 37 -9.15 6.37 -3.28
CA THR A 37 -7.95 5.53 -3.32
C THR A 37 -7.18 5.56 -2.01
N VAL A 38 -7.07 4.41 -1.33
CA VAL A 38 -6.25 4.25 -0.12
C VAL A 38 -4.82 3.83 -0.52
N PRO A 39 -3.78 4.62 -0.17
CA PRO A 39 -2.39 4.26 -0.45
C PRO A 39 -1.90 3.18 0.51
N ILE A 40 -1.38 2.09 -0.08
CA ILE A 40 -0.71 1.00 0.64
C ILE A 40 0.67 0.83 0.03
N SER A 41 1.70 0.87 0.87
CA SER A 41 3.10 0.75 0.45
C SER A 41 3.85 -0.31 1.26
N MET A 42 4.96 -0.80 0.70
CA MET A 42 5.80 -1.82 1.32
C MET A 42 7.28 -1.42 1.22
N ILE A 43 8.02 -1.54 2.31
CA ILE A 43 9.48 -1.44 2.40
C ILE A 43 10.00 -2.85 2.76
N PRO A 44 10.11 -3.76 1.78
CA PRO A 44 10.31 -5.19 2.04
C PRO A 44 11.73 -5.52 2.56
N TRP A 45 12.62 -4.53 2.65
CA TRP A 45 14.02 -4.71 3.08
C TRP A 45 14.27 -4.33 4.54
N ILE A 46 13.34 -3.64 5.21
CA ILE A 46 13.54 -3.06 6.55
C ILE A 46 12.43 -3.52 7.49
N ASP A 47 12.80 -4.14 8.61
CA ASP A 47 11.93 -4.51 9.73
C ASP A 47 11.82 -3.36 10.75
N PHE A 48 11.22 -2.24 10.33
CA PHE A 48 11.19 -1.03 11.17
C PHE A 48 10.41 -1.25 12.49
N SER A 49 10.85 -0.56 13.54
CA SER A 49 10.08 -0.44 14.79
C SER A 49 9.13 0.76 14.79
N SER A 50 9.44 1.79 13.98
CA SER A 50 8.63 2.99 13.79
C SER A 50 8.81 3.54 12.38
N PHE A 51 7.75 4.11 11.83
CA PHE A 51 7.75 4.80 10.54
C PHE A 51 6.74 5.95 10.60
N ASN A 52 7.08 7.11 10.06
CA ASN A 52 6.23 8.29 10.04
C ASN A 52 6.43 9.07 8.74
N LEU A 53 5.35 9.53 8.11
CA LEU A 53 5.43 10.48 7.00
C LEU A 53 5.15 11.87 7.54
N ASN A 54 6.10 12.78 7.36
CA ASN A 54 5.89 14.20 7.61
C ASN A 54 5.30 14.84 6.34
N ILE A 55 3.99 14.96 6.29
CA ILE A 55 3.25 15.48 5.14
C ILE A 55 2.92 16.96 5.42
N GLY A 56 3.25 17.84 4.49
CA GLY A 56 2.97 19.28 4.64
C GLY A 56 1.47 19.57 4.74
N ASN A 57 1.12 20.58 5.54
CA ASN A 57 -0.26 20.95 5.91
C ASN A 57 -1.16 21.43 4.74
N ASN A 58 -0.70 21.42 3.50
CA ASN A 58 -1.43 22.00 2.36
C ASN A 58 -2.40 21.02 1.68
N SER A 59 -2.44 19.75 2.07
CA SER A 59 -3.35 18.76 1.48
C SER A 59 -4.42 18.32 2.48
N ARG A 60 -5.72 18.44 2.11
CA ARG A 60 -6.86 17.79 2.77
C ARG A 60 -6.87 16.27 2.52
N PHE A 61 -5.75 15.61 2.79
CA PHE A 61 -5.62 14.17 2.60
C PHE A 61 -6.13 13.47 3.88
N LEU A 62 -7.40 13.05 3.85
CA LEU A 62 -8.08 12.46 5.00
C LEU A 62 -8.08 10.92 4.98
N LEU A 63 -7.65 10.32 3.86
CA LEU A 63 -7.59 8.87 3.74
C LEU A 63 -6.41 8.32 4.55
N PRO A 64 -6.52 7.13 5.15
CA PRO A 64 -5.41 6.51 5.86
C PRO A 64 -4.28 6.17 4.90
N ILE A 65 -3.03 6.27 5.38
CA ILE A 65 -1.84 5.79 4.66
C ILE A 65 -1.27 4.60 5.40
N ILE A 66 -1.10 3.47 4.69
CA ILE A 66 -0.58 2.23 5.24
C ILE A 66 0.83 1.99 4.69
N THR A 67 1.79 1.75 5.59
CA THR A 67 3.16 1.35 5.22
C THR A 67 3.52 0.06 5.94
N ILE A 68 4.02 -0.93 5.19
CA ILE A 68 4.34 -2.26 5.70
C ILE A 68 5.85 -2.51 5.56
N GLY A 69 6.48 -3.06 6.60
CA GLY A 69 7.90 -3.39 6.60
C GLY A 69 8.19 -4.86 6.23
N LYS A 70 9.46 -5.23 6.28
CA LYS A 70 9.91 -6.62 6.18
C LYS A 70 9.41 -7.42 7.37
N PHE A 71 8.79 -8.57 7.11
CA PHE A 71 8.42 -9.50 8.18
C PHE A 71 9.66 -10.17 8.80
N TYR A 72 9.56 -10.55 10.07
CA TYR A 72 10.63 -11.26 10.78
C TYR A 72 10.06 -12.32 11.71
N SER A 73 10.89 -13.32 12.03
CA SER A 73 10.52 -14.40 12.94
C SER A 73 11.17 -14.21 14.31
N LYS A 74 10.40 -14.37 15.38
CA LYS A 74 10.90 -14.32 16.77
C LYS A 74 10.05 -15.24 17.66
N ASN A 75 10.71 -16.08 18.46
CA ASN A 75 10.05 -16.99 19.41
C ASN A 75 8.93 -17.83 18.77
N ASN A 76 9.22 -18.46 17.63
CA ASN A 76 8.26 -19.29 16.88
C ASN A 76 7.00 -18.53 16.37
N LYS A 77 7.08 -17.20 16.28
CA LYS A 77 6.04 -16.32 15.73
C LYS A 77 6.60 -15.50 14.58
N ILE A 78 5.73 -15.14 13.63
CA ILE A 78 6.03 -14.19 12.55
C ILE A 78 5.42 -12.84 12.91
N TYR A 79 6.21 -11.78 12.79
CA TYR A 79 5.79 -10.40 13.02
C TYR A 79 5.86 -9.63 11.70
N LEU A 80 4.92 -8.71 11.52
CA LEU A 80 4.86 -7.80 10.38
C LEU A 80 4.82 -6.36 10.90
N PRO A 81 5.84 -5.54 10.63
CA PRO A 81 5.79 -4.11 10.92
C PRO A 81 4.72 -3.43 10.07
N VAL A 82 3.81 -2.71 10.72
CA VAL A 82 2.74 -1.95 10.05
C VAL A 82 2.67 -0.56 10.69
N SER A 83 2.72 0.48 9.85
CA SER A 83 2.46 1.85 10.23
C SER A 83 1.17 2.32 9.58
N LEU A 84 0.31 2.94 10.39
CA LEU A 84 -0.94 3.56 9.97
C LEU A 84 -0.87 5.05 10.28
N GLN A 85 -0.97 5.88 9.25
CA GLN A 85 -1.05 7.32 9.39
C GLN A 85 -2.46 7.81 9.05
N VAL A 86 -3.02 8.61 9.94
CA VAL A 86 -4.36 9.20 9.86
C VAL A 86 -4.29 10.69 10.21
N HIS A 87 -5.32 11.45 9.87
CA HIS A 87 -5.49 12.86 10.26
C HIS A 87 -6.05 12.97 11.68
#